data_AF-A0A6I3LFN7-F1
#
_entry.id   AF-A0A6I3LFN7-F1
#
_cell.length_a   1.000
_cell.length_b   1.000
_cell.length_c   1.000
_cell.angle_alpha   90.00
_cell.angle_beta   90.00
_cell.angle_gamma   90.00
#
_symmetry.space_group_name_H-M   'P 1'
#
loop_
_entity.id
_entity.type
_entity.pdbx_description
1 polymer ?
#
loop_
_entity_poly.entity_id
_entity_poly.type
_entity_poly.pdbx_seq_one_letter_code
_entity_poly.pdbx_strand_id
1 'polypeptide(L)'
;MSGVDVSIALPEDETPGELIKGYFTLMRAFGWDLYVTSHFTLRDSLGSQWFAARISELKDSDPKNWRPNHRFEPQDPGVILRDYIHEQDSPYLSVFGGQFQKQTAAKKILATRNTWFHFGDDPTTAQLEEAAKVVRGFVQSSDMHIAGRIDALIERLSDLRTGRYPADAVPSSPAPVPAVVEPAPLDAPEDLPRPSIGGTWVGPIPELRYRMTRAGDVVHPETMESVGPRVTGDFADKVRAWTAVEPRGRELWIDTDGAVGGFIGATPRLLGYLGPDPAGDIARGFFTPHFYAVDGDEVADLDSGEHRKTPFAQGLADGAMLRVTTYGDVLAVGDADGVERVATVTAVEWFPGHLG
;
A
#
# COMPACT_ATOMS: atom_id res chain seq x y z
N MET A 1 -23.06 26.66 1.52
CA MET A 1 -22.98 25.50 2.44
C MET A 1 -21.61 25.57 3.11
N SER A 2 -21.54 25.76 4.42
CA SER A 2 -20.29 25.69 5.17
C SER A 2 -19.91 24.22 5.31
N GLY A 3 -19.25 23.68 4.29
CA GLY A 3 -18.79 22.30 4.25
C GLY A 3 -17.84 22.02 5.42
N VAL A 4 -17.94 20.84 6.00
CA VAL A 4 -16.96 20.35 6.97
C VAL A 4 -15.60 20.37 6.27
N ASP A 5 -14.71 21.27 6.69
CA ASP A 5 -13.39 21.39 6.08
C ASP A 5 -12.46 20.30 6.62
N VAL A 6 -12.54 19.10 6.04
CA VAL A 6 -11.66 17.99 6.40
C VAL A 6 -10.41 18.06 5.53
N SER A 7 -9.34 18.61 6.09
CA SER A 7 -8.04 18.68 5.41
C SER A 7 -7.39 17.30 5.28
N ILE A 8 -6.63 17.12 4.21
CA ILE A 8 -5.67 16.01 4.05
C ILE A 8 -4.32 16.56 4.46
N ALA A 9 -3.66 15.94 5.45
CA ALA A 9 -2.34 16.35 5.87
C ALA A 9 -1.33 15.95 4.79
N LEU A 10 -0.50 16.91 4.37
CA LEU A 10 0.59 16.67 3.44
C LEU A 10 1.83 16.26 4.25
N PRO A 11 2.44 15.10 4.00
CA PRO A 11 3.66 14.68 4.70
C PRO A 11 4.79 15.69 4.53
N GLU A 12 5.50 16.02 5.61
CA GLU A 12 6.66 16.92 5.59
C GLU A 12 7.97 16.19 5.30
N ASP A 13 8.04 14.90 5.60
CA ASP A 13 9.16 14.01 5.30
C ASP A 13 8.65 12.59 5.05
N GLU A 14 9.58 11.64 4.85
CA GLU A 14 9.27 10.23 4.61
C GLU A 14 9.18 9.38 5.89
N THR A 15 9.09 10.02 7.07
CA THR A 15 9.01 9.26 8.32
C THR A 15 7.69 8.48 8.41
N PRO A 16 7.68 7.29 9.05
CA PRO A 16 6.46 6.51 9.26
C PRO A 16 5.31 7.32 9.83
N GLY A 17 5.57 8.19 10.82
CA GLY A 17 4.54 9.03 11.45
C GLY A 17 3.86 10.01 10.49
N GLU A 18 4.64 10.68 9.62
CA GLU A 18 4.11 11.60 8.62
C GLU A 18 3.26 10.87 7.56
N LEU A 19 3.71 9.70 7.12
CA LEU A 19 2.99 8.88 6.15
C LEU A 19 1.70 8.30 6.73
N ILE A 20 1.72 7.80 7.97
CA ILE A 20 0.54 7.33 8.71
C ILE A 20 -0.48 8.47 8.84
N LYS A 21 -0.03 9.66 9.23
CA LYS A 21 -0.87 10.86 9.35
C LYS A 21 -1.51 11.21 7.99
N GLY A 22 -0.73 11.21 6.91
CA GLY A 22 -1.22 11.44 5.56
C GLY A 22 -2.31 10.45 5.15
N TYR A 23 -2.09 9.15 5.39
CA TYR A 23 -3.06 8.09 5.10
C TYR A 23 -4.37 8.25 5.88
N PHE A 24 -4.30 8.41 7.21
CA PHE A 24 -5.51 8.51 8.03
C PHE A 24 -6.32 9.77 7.73
N THR A 25 -5.66 10.89 7.43
CA THR A 25 -6.35 12.12 7.04
C THR A 25 -6.95 12.03 5.64
N LEU A 26 -6.30 11.34 4.68
CA LEU A 26 -6.88 10.99 3.39
C LEU A 26 -8.17 10.17 3.58
N MET A 27 -8.12 9.07 4.33
CA MET A 27 -9.28 8.19 4.53
C MET A 27 -10.42 8.89 5.27
N ARG A 28 -10.09 9.77 6.23
CA ARG A 28 -11.08 10.61 6.92
C ARG A 28 -11.73 11.60 5.96
N ALA A 29 -10.96 12.34 5.17
CA ALA A 29 -11.50 13.28 4.19
C ALA A 29 -12.38 12.56 3.16
N PHE A 30 -11.94 11.40 2.69
CA PHE A 30 -12.71 10.52 1.82
C PHE A 30 -14.03 10.07 2.44
N GLY A 31 -14.01 9.53 3.65
CA GLY A 31 -15.22 9.10 4.36
C GLY A 31 -16.22 10.23 4.60
N TRP A 32 -15.74 11.44 4.91
CA TRP A 32 -16.60 12.62 5.03
C TRP A 32 -17.26 13.02 3.72
N ASP A 33 -16.51 13.13 2.63
CA ASP A 33 -17.06 13.53 1.34
C ASP A 33 -17.99 12.44 0.77
N LEU A 34 -17.66 11.16 1.02
CA LEU A 34 -18.50 10.01 0.67
C LEU A 34 -19.84 10.07 1.41
N TYR A 35 -19.82 10.34 2.71
CA TYR A 35 -21.03 10.53 3.51
C TYR A 35 -21.84 11.73 3.06
N VAL A 36 -21.20 12.89 2.86
CA VAL A 36 -21.88 14.13 2.47
C VAL A 36 -22.58 13.98 1.12
N THR A 37 -21.87 13.40 0.14
CA THR A 37 -22.40 13.13 -1.21
C THR A 37 -23.61 12.20 -1.15
N SER A 38 -23.49 11.12 -0.37
CA SER A 38 -24.59 10.17 -0.16
C SER A 38 -25.76 10.81 0.57
N HIS A 39 -25.49 11.52 1.67
CA HIS A 39 -26.52 12.07 2.54
C HIS A 39 -27.37 13.12 1.84
N PHE A 40 -26.77 14.03 1.07
CA PHE A 40 -27.55 15.03 0.33
C PHE A 40 -28.45 14.40 -0.74
N THR A 41 -28.02 13.31 -1.35
CA THR A 41 -28.82 12.59 -2.35
C THR A 41 -29.93 11.77 -1.69
N LEU A 42 -29.61 11.04 -0.62
CA LEU A 42 -30.50 10.05 -0.01
C LEU A 42 -31.46 10.63 1.01
N ARG A 43 -31.14 11.76 1.66
CA ARG A 43 -31.98 12.35 2.71
C ARG A 43 -33.36 12.71 2.19
N ASP A 44 -33.45 13.19 0.95
CA ASP A 44 -34.70 13.70 0.40
C ASP A 44 -35.66 12.54 0.06
N SER A 45 -35.15 11.34 -0.25
CA SER A 45 -35.95 10.14 -0.54
C SER A 45 -36.15 9.21 0.67
N LEU A 46 -35.16 9.08 1.54
CA LEU A 46 -35.14 8.10 2.65
C LEU A 46 -35.29 8.76 4.03
N GLY A 47 -35.33 10.08 4.11
CA GLY A 47 -35.47 10.86 5.35
C GLY A 47 -34.14 11.10 6.08
N SER A 48 -34.16 11.94 7.12
CA SER A 48 -32.95 12.39 7.83
C SER A 48 -32.24 11.32 8.66
N GLN A 49 -32.90 10.21 8.96
CA GLN A 49 -32.37 9.09 9.74
C GLN A 49 -32.06 7.86 8.86
N TRP A 50 -31.99 8.02 7.53
CA TRP A 50 -31.82 6.92 6.58
C TRP A 50 -30.63 6.02 6.92
N PHE A 51 -29.49 6.61 7.34
CA PHE A 51 -28.29 5.85 7.64
C PHE A 51 -28.49 4.94 8.86
N ALA A 52 -29.07 5.46 9.94
CA ALA A 52 -29.35 4.67 11.13
C ALA A 52 -30.34 3.54 10.85
N ALA A 53 -31.35 3.80 10.01
CA ALA A 53 -32.29 2.78 9.55
C ALA A 53 -31.60 1.68 8.75
N ARG A 54 -30.78 2.04 7.75
CA ARG A 54 -30.02 1.07 6.92
C ARG A 54 -29.07 0.21 7.75
N ILE A 55 -28.35 0.81 8.71
CA ILE A 55 -27.47 0.04 9.61
C ILE A 55 -28.26 -0.92 10.49
N SER A 56 -29.48 -0.58 10.91
CA SER A 56 -30.34 -1.51 11.63
C SER A 56 -30.76 -2.68 10.75
N GLU A 57 -31.18 -2.42 9.52
CA GLU A 57 -31.56 -3.46 8.54
C GLU A 57 -30.40 -4.44 8.27
N LEU A 58 -29.20 -3.93 8.04
CA LEU A 58 -28.01 -4.75 7.78
C LEU A 58 -27.61 -5.61 8.99
N LYS A 59 -27.78 -5.09 10.21
CA LYS A 59 -27.57 -5.87 11.44
C LYS A 59 -28.58 -7.00 11.59
N ASP A 60 -29.82 -6.77 11.20
CA ASP A 60 -30.88 -7.76 11.28
C ASP A 60 -30.75 -8.83 10.17
N SER A 61 -30.23 -8.47 8.99
CA SER A 61 -30.05 -9.39 7.86
C SER A 61 -28.82 -10.30 7.99
N ASP A 62 -27.70 -9.80 8.52
CA ASP A 62 -26.48 -10.59 8.70
C ASP A 62 -25.77 -10.30 10.05
N PRO A 63 -26.30 -10.87 11.15
CA PRO A 63 -25.78 -10.62 12.49
C PRO A 63 -24.38 -11.22 12.73
N LYS A 64 -23.86 -12.07 11.84
CA LYS A 64 -22.51 -12.64 11.95
C LYS A 64 -21.44 -11.70 11.42
N ASN A 65 -21.70 -11.03 10.29
CA ASN A 65 -20.77 -10.08 9.68
C ASN A 65 -20.90 -8.66 10.26
N TRP A 66 -22.08 -8.29 10.75
CA TRP A 66 -22.33 -6.99 11.39
C TRP A 66 -22.27 -7.10 12.92
N ARG A 67 -21.05 -7.10 13.46
CA ARG A 67 -20.81 -7.30 14.91
C ARG A 67 -21.65 -6.33 15.78
N PRO A 68 -22.45 -6.82 16.75
CA PRO A 68 -23.39 -6.01 17.54
C PRO A 68 -22.76 -4.84 18.31
N ASN A 69 -21.47 -4.96 18.68
CA ASN A 69 -20.77 -4.01 19.54
C ASN A 69 -20.03 -2.88 18.79
N HIS A 70 -20.04 -2.88 17.46
CA HIS A 70 -19.39 -1.82 16.70
C HIS A 70 -20.36 -0.63 16.53
N ARG A 71 -19.90 0.57 16.91
CA ARG A 71 -20.56 1.82 16.51
C ARG A 71 -20.15 2.10 15.07
N PHE A 72 -21.11 2.12 14.16
CA PHE A 72 -20.89 2.47 12.77
C PHE A 72 -21.05 3.97 12.62
N GLU A 73 -19.96 4.64 12.30
CA GLU A 73 -19.99 6.05 11.99
C GLU A 73 -20.35 6.25 10.52
N PRO A 74 -21.23 7.20 10.19
CA PRO A 74 -21.60 7.46 8.80
C PRO A 74 -20.43 7.90 7.93
N GLN A 75 -19.34 8.39 8.53
CA GLN A 75 -18.13 8.79 7.81
C GLN A 75 -17.09 7.68 7.72
N ASP A 76 -17.36 6.46 8.22
CA ASP A 76 -16.45 5.34 8.00
C ASP A 76 -16.62 4.83 6.56
N PRO A 77 -15.62 5.02 5.67
CA PRO A 77 -15.71 4.55 4.30
C PRO A 77 -15.86 3.02 4.23
N GLY A 78 -15.37 2.28 5.23
CA GLY A 78 -15.51 0.83 5.29
C GLY A 78 -16.97 0.37 5.28
N VAL A 79 -17.85 1.12 5.96
CA VAL A 79 -19.27 0.79 6.07
C VAL A 79 -20.00 1.06 4.76
N ILE A 80 -19.82 2.25 4.20
CA ILE A 80 -20.50 2.67 2.97
C ILE A 80 -20.06 1.80 1.80
N LEU A 81 -18.75 1.58 1.64
CA LEU A 81 -18.24 0.84 0.49
C LEU A 81 -18.64 -0.63 0.54
N ARG A 82 -18.71 -1.26 1.72
CA ARG A 82 -19.18 -2.65 1.85
C ARG A 82 -20.64 -2.81 1.42
N ASP A 83 -21.54 -1.95 1.91
CA ASP A 83 -22.95 -1.95 1.47
C ASP A 83 -23.04 -1.75 -0.04
N TYR A 84 -22.31 -0.76 -0.58
CA TYR A 84 -22.27 -0.47 -2.01
C TYR A 84 -21.78 -1.62 -2.92
N ILE A 85 -20.84 -2.45 -2.42
CA ILE A 85 -20.24 -3.55 -3.18
C ILE A 85 -21.10 -4.82 -3.09
N HIS A 86 -21.63 -5.13 -1.91
CA HIS A 86 -22.20 -6.45 -1.62
C HIS A 86 -23.73 -6.49 -1.69
N GLU A 87 -24.41 -5.38 -1.41
CA GLU A 87 -25.86 -5.36 -1.31
C GLU A 87 -26.50 -4.95 -2.65
N GLN A 88 -27.32 -5.83 -3.22
CA GLN A 88 -28.00 -5.57 -4.50
C GLN A 88 -29.01 -4.43 -4.41
N ASP A 89 -29.57 -4.20 -3.23
CA ASP A 89 -30.54 -3.15 -2.93
C ASP A 89 -29.87 -1.89 -2.34
N SER A 90 -28.54 -1.80 -2.40
CA SER A 90 -27.81 -0.74 -1.72
C SER A 90 -28.29 0.64 -2.18
N PRO A 91 -28.69 1.55 -1.25
CA PRO A 91 -29.13 2.89 -1.62
C PRO A 91 -27.99 3.68 -2.30
N TYR A 92 -26.73 3.33 -2.03
CA TYR A 92 -25.56 3.94 -2.63
C TYR A 92 -25.45 3.69 -4.15
N LEU A 93 -26.11 2.66 -4.70
CA LEU A 93 -26.20 2.45 -6.15
C LEU A 93 -26.95 3.58 -6.85
N SER A 94 -27.91 4.22 -6.17
CA SER A 94 -28.61 5.39 -6.71
C SER A 94 -27.76 6.67 -6.69
N VAL A 95 -26.73 6.71 -5.83
CA VAL A 95 -25.82 7.84 -5.68
C VAL A 95 -24.64 7.72 -6.64
N PHE A 96 -23.97 6.57 -6.64
CA PHE A 96 -22.72 6.36 -7.38
C PHE A 96 -22.92 5.60 -8.69
N GLY A 97 -24.08 4.97 -8.91
CA GLY A 97 -24.31 4.05 -10.02
C GLY A 97 -23.77 2.65 -9.74
N GLY A 98 -24.20 1.66 -10.52
CA GLY A 98 -23.74 0.26 -10.41
C GLY A 98 -22.67 -0.13 -11.42
N GLN A 99 -21.85 0.81 -11.91
CA GLN A 99 -20.84 0.49 -12.92
C GLN A 99 -19.74 -0.40 -12.32
N PHE A 100 -19.42 -1.49 -13.01
CA PHE A 100 -18.38 -2.44 -12.61
C PHE A 100 -17.07 -1.75 -12.20
N GLN A 101 -16.60 -0.79 -12.99
CA GLN A 101 -15.36 -0.05 -12.73
C GLN A 101 -15.38 0.70 -11.38
N LYS A 102 -16.53 1.27 -11.00
CA LYS A 102 -16.67 1.97 -9.70
C LYS A 102 -16.70 1.00 -8.54
N GLN A 103 -17.40 -0.13 -8.69
CA GLN A 103 -17.41 -1.17 -7.67
C GLN A 103 -16.02 -1.80 -7.51
N THR A 104 -15.29 -2.01 -8.60
CA THR A 104 -13.89 -2.45 -8.59
C THR A 104 -13.00 -1.43 -7.87
N ALA A 105 -13.15 -0.13 -8.14
CA ALA A 105 -12.42 0.90 -7.41
C ALA A 105 -12.74 0.88 -5.90
N ALA A 106 -14.02 0.72 -5.52
CA ALA A 106 -14.42 0.59 -4.11
C ALA A 106 -13.79 -0.65 -3.44
N LYS A 107 -13.76 -1.80 -4.12
CA LYS A 107 -13.07 -3.02 -3.65
C LYS A 107 -11.58 -2.78 -3.42
N LYS A 108 -10.90 -2.10 -4.35
CA LYS A 108 -9.49 -1.72 -4.21
C LYS A 108 -9.26 -0.84 -2.99
N ILE A 109 -10.13 0.15 -2.72
CA ILE A 109 -10.04 0.99 -1.50
C ILE A 109 -10.12 0.16 -0.22
N LEU A 110 -11.06 -0.79 -0.13
CA LEU A 110 -11.19 -1.66 1.04
C LEU A 110 -9.96 -2.57 1.22
N ALA A 111 -9.47 -3.16 0.13
CA ALA A 111 -8.27 -3.98 0.16
C ALA A 111 -7.04 -3.18 0.61
N THR A 112 -6.80 -2.01 0.03
CA THR A 112 -5.74 -1.08 0.47
C THR A 112 -5.89 -0.74 1.95
N ARG A 113 -7.12 -0.44 2.40
CA ARG A 113 -7.37 -0.14 3.80
C ARG A 113 -6.96 -1.27 4.73
N ASN A 114 -7.38 -2.49 4.42
CA ASN A 114 -7.06 -3.66 5.23
C ASN A 114 -5.55 -3.96 5.19
N THR A 115 -4.89 -3.79 4.04
CA THR A 115 -3.42 -3.89 3.95
C THR A 115 -2.72 -2.90 4.88
N TRP A 116 -3.15 -1.63 4.90
CA TRP A 116 -2.56 -0.60 5.76
C TRP A 116 -2.74 -0.89 7.26
N PHE A 117 -3.85 -1.52 7.66
CA PHE A 117 -4.10 -1.88 9.06
C PHE A 117 -3.37 -3.14 9.52
N HIS A 118 -2.91 -4.00 8.61
CA HIS A 118 -2.40 -5.33 8.95
C HIS A 118 -0.97 -5.61 8.47
N PHE A 119 -0.36 -4.76 7.64
CA PHE A 119 0.86 -5.12 6.91
C PHE A 119 2.03 -4.11 7.01
N GLY A 120 2.09 -3.22 8.01
CA GLY A 120 3.18 -2.25 8.06
C GLY A 120 3.68 -1.94 9.47
N ASP A 121 4.86 -2.46 9.80
CA ASP A 121 5.69 -1.85 10.84
C ASP A 121 6.19 -0.46 10.37
N ASP A 122 6.37 -0.23 9.05
CA ASP A 122 6.78 1.07 8.50
C ASP A 122 6.23 1.35 7.07
N PRO A 123 5.24 2.24 6.89
CA PRO A 123 4.72 2.62 5.57
C PRO A 123 5.75 3.39 4.72
N THR A 124 5.50 3.42 3.40
CA THR A 124 6.34 4.09 2.40
C THR A 124 5.55 5.16 1.62
N THR A 125 6.26 6.11 1.03
CA THR A 125 5.68 7.12 0.13
C THR A 125 4.94 6.48 -1.04
N ALA A 126 5.50 5.39 -1.61
CA ALA A 126 4.88 4.64 -2.71
C ALA A 126 3.54 4.02 -2.31
N GLN A 127 3.45 3.40 -1.12
CA GLN A 127 2.19 2.84 -0.61
C GLN A 127 1.13 3.92 -0.40
N LEU A 128 1.53 5.11 0.08
CA LEU A 128 0.58 6.20 0.30
C LEU A 128 0.14 6.83 -1.03
N GLU A 129 1.05 6.95 -1.99
CA GLU A 129 0.75 7.42 -3.34
C GLU A 129 -0.23 6.46 -4.04
N GLU A 130 -0.03 5.15 -3.90
CA GLU A 130 -0.94 4.13 -4.39
C GLU A 130 -2.34 4.27 -3.78
N ALA A 131 -2.43 4.38 -2.45
CA ALA A 131 -3.70 4.58 -1.74
C ALA A 131 -4.41 5.86 -2.21
N ALA A 132 -3.67 6.96 -2.33
CA ALA A 132 -4.20 8.23 -2.82
C ALA A 132 -4.74 8.11 -4.26
N LYS A 133 -4.03 7.43 -5.17
CA LYS A 133 -4.47 7.21 -6.55
C LYS A 133 -5.73 6.35 -6.65
N VAL A 134 -5.82 5.29 -5.85
CA VAL A 134 -7.02 4.44 -5.81
C VAL A 134 -8.24 5.24 -5.36
N VAL A 135 -8.11 6.01 -4.26
CA VAL A 135 -9.18 6.90 -3.78
C VAL A 135 -9.50 7.97 -4.82
N ARG A 136 -8.49 8.56 -5.47
CA ARG A 136 -8.66 9.62 -6.48
C ARG A 136 -9.50 9.14 -7.66
N GLY A 137 -9.27 7.92 -8.15
CA GLY A 137 -10.03 7.33 -9.24
C GLY A 137 -11.52 7.20 -8.92
N PHE A 138 -11.85 6.70 -7.72
CA PHE A 138 -13.24 6.62 -7.27
C PHE A 138 -13.88 8.01 -7.15
N VAL A 139 -13.21 8.93 -6.45
CA VAL A 139 -13.64 10.33 -6.24
C VAL A 139 -13.92 11.03 -7.57
N GLN A 140 -13.03 10.86 -8.56
CA GLN A 140 -13.21 11.43 -9.89
C GLN A 140 -14.44 10.89 -10.59
N SER A 141 -14.62 9.57 -10.57
CA SER A 141 -15.72 8.92 -11.27
C SER A 141 -17.09 9.21 -10.64
N SER A 142 -17.09 9.64 -9.38
CA SER A 142 -18.29 9.90 -8.57
C SER A 142 -18.52 11.39 -8.31
N ASP A 143 -17.85 12.28 -9.04
CA ASP A 143 -17.98 13.74 -8.96
C ASP A 143 -17.87 14.30 -7.53
N MET A 144 -16.97 13.71 -6.74
CA MET A 144 -16.74 14.07 -5.34
C MET A 144 -15.79 15.28 -5.23
N HIS A 145 -15.93 16.08 -4.16
CA HIS A 145 -15.32 17.41 -4.01
C HIS A 145 -13.87 17.40 -3.53
N ILE A 146 -13.37 16.29 -2.98
CA ILE A 146 -12.01 16.21 -2.42
C ILE A 146 -10.90 15.96 -3.45
N ALA A 147 -11.25 15.82 -4.74
CA ALA A 147 -10.32 15.54 -5.83
C ALA A 147 -9.02 16.37 -5.77
N GLY A 148 -9.14 17.71 -5.70
CA GLY A 148 -7.97 18.60 -5.68
C GLY A 148 -7.09 18.46 -4.43
N ARG A 149 -7.66 18.03 -3.29
CA ARG A 149 -6.88 17.79 -2.06
C ARG A 149 -6.05 16.52 -2.18
N ILE A 150 -6.59 15.50 -2.86
CA ILE A 150 -5.88 14.25 -3.13
C ILE A 150 -4.78 14.50 -4.16
N ASP A 151 -5.04 15.32 -5.19
CA ASP A 151 -4.03 15.70 -6.19
C ASP A 151 -2.81 16.38 -5.52
N ALA A 152 -3.04 17.27 -4.56
CA ALA A 152 -1.98 17.90 -3.76
C ALA A 152 -1.17 16.89 -2.92
N LEU A 153 -1.82 15.86 -2.37
CA LEU A 153 -1.13 14.78 -1.64
C LEU A 153 -0.23 13.96 -2.60
N ILE A 154 -0.75 13.58 -3.77
CA ILE A 154 0.01 12.82 -4.77
C ILE A 154 1.24 13.62 -5.23
N GLU A 155 1.08 14.92 -5.49
CA GLU A 155 2.18 15.82 -5.86
C GLU A 155 3.24 15.89 -4.75
N ARG A 156 2.83 16.09 -3.48
CA ARG A 156 3.74 16.11 -2.32
C ARG A 156 4.57 14.83 -2.21
N LEU A 157 3.95 13.67 -2.37
CA LEU A 157 4.63 12.37 -2.29
C LEU A 157 5.64 12.18 -3.41
N SER A 158 5.29 12.64 -4.62
CA SER A 158 6.22 12.66 -5.75
C SER A 158 7.41 13.58 -5.49
N ASP A 159 7.19 14.77 -4.92
CA ASP A 159 8.27 15.69 -4.61
C ASP A 159 9.18 15.18 -3.50
N LEU A 160 8.64 14.55 -2.45
CA LEU A 160 9.44 13.86 -1.42
C LEU A 160 10.32 12.78 -2.04
N ARG A 161 9.72 11.85 -2.79
CA ARG A 161 10.42 10.74 -3.45
C ARG A 161 11.54 11.21 -4.39
N THR A 162 11.32 12.34 -5.07
CA THR A 162 12.31 12.89 -6.02
C THR A 162 13.28 13.87 -5.37
N GLY A 163 13.21 14.09 -4.06
CA GLY A 163 14.06 15.03 -3.33
C GLY A 163 13.81 16.51 -3.68
N ARG A 164 12.64 16.82 -4.27
CA ARG A 164 12.21 18.19 -4.56
C ARG A 164 11.55 18.88 -3.38
N TYR A 165 11.19 18.13 -2.33
CA TYR A 165 10.65 18.66 -1.09
C TYR A 165 11.61 18.43 0.09
N PRO A 166 11.84 19.44 0.96
CA PRO A 166 11.36 20.82 0.83
C PRO A 166 12.03 21.52 -0.35
N ALA A 167 11.26 22.25 -1.15
CA ALA A 167 11.81 23.05 -2.25
C ALA A 167 12.74 24.09 -1.65
N ASP A 168 14.03 24.05 -2.05
CA ASP A 168 15.13 24.85 -1.51
C ASP A 168 14.64 26.08 -0.73
N ALA A 169 14.64 25.98 0.61
CA ALA A 169 14.55 27.16 1.43
C ALA A 169 15.72 28.05 1.03
N VAL A 170 15.42 29.25 0.49
CA VAL A 170 16.39 30.34 0.42
C VAL A 170 17.16 30.33 1.73
N PRO A 171 18.51 30.38 1.75
CA PRO A 171 19.27 30.29 2.99
C PRO A 171 18.93 31.50 3.87
N SER A 172 17.90 31.36 4.70
CA SER A 172 17.66 32.24 5.82
C SER A 172 18.73 31.88 6.82
N SER A 173 19.66 32.82 7.01
CA SER A 173 20.66 32.79 8.08
C SER A 173 20.01 32.21 9.36
N PRO A 174 20.58 31.16 9.98
CA PRO A 174 19.91 30.50 11.07
C PRO A 174 19.75 31.48 12.23
N ALA A 175 18.51 31.74 12.62
CA ALA A 175 18.23 32.16 13.99
C ALA A 175 18.78 31.03 14.90
N PRO A 176 19.42 31.35 16.03
CA PRO A 176 20.00 30.33 16.88
C PRO A 176 18.88 29.45 17.43
N VAL A 177 18.74 28.27 16.81
CA VAL A 177 17.97 27.17 17.36
C VAL A 177 18.73 26.73 18.60
N PRO A 178 18.11 26.69 19.80
CA PRO A 178 18.76 26.03 20.93
C PRO A 178 19.09 24.61 20.48
N ALA A 179 20.35 24.21 20.64
CA ALA A 179 20.82 22.88 20.27
C ALA A 179 19.92 21.84 20.95
N VAL A 180 18.96 21.31 20.20
CA VAL A 180 18.36 20.02 20.52
C VAL A 180 19.50 19.07 20.26
N VAL A 181 20.06 18.54 21.34
CA VAL A 181 21.02 17.45 21.28
C VAL A 181 20.29 16.33 20.54
N GLU A 182 20.59 16.16 19.27
CA GLU A 182 20.26 14.95 18.53
C GLU A 182 20.81 13.82 19.40
N PRO A 183 19.95 12.93 19.94
CA PRO A 183 20.47 11.81 20.73
C PRO A 183 21.46 11.10 19.83
N ALA A 184 22.70 10.96 20.33
CA ALA A 184 23.73 10.18 19.63
C ALA A 184 23.09 8.87 19.16
N PRO A 185 23.36 8.41 17.92
CA PRO A 185 22.89 7.12 17.47
C PRO A 185 23.22 6.13 18.58
N LEU A 186 22.19 5.54 19.20
CA LEU A 186 22.43 4.46 20.13
C LEU A 186 23.16 3.40 19.31
N ASP A 187 24.34 2.98 19.77
CA ASP A 187 25.04 1.83 19.18
C ASP A 187 24.07 0.65 19.21
N ALA A 188 23.40 0.41 18.08
CA ALA A 188 22.53 -0.72 17.91
C ALA A 188 23.42 -1.96 17.98
N PRO A 189 23.12 -2.95 18.85
CA PRO A 189 23.88 -4.18 18.89
C PRO A 189 24.00 -4.77 17.48
N GLU A 190 25.20 -5.17 17.08
CA GLU A 190 25.44 -5.79 15.76
C GLU A 190 24.63 -7.08 15.56
N ASP A 191 24.12 -7.68 16.64
CA ASP A 191 23.38 -8.94 16.69
C ASP A 191 21.85 -8.75 16.85
N LEU A 192 21.30 -7.60 16.46
CA LEU A 192 19.85 -7.45 16.39
C LEU A 192 19.29 -8.35 15.27
N PRO A 193 18.19 -9.09 15.52
CA PRO A 193 17.55 -9.87 14.47
C PRO A 193 17.16 -8.94 13.32
N ARG A 194 17.45 -9.38 12.09
CA ARG A 194 17.06 -8.63 10.90
C ARG A 194 15.53 -8.48 10.84
N PRO A 195 15.03 -7.35 10.32
CA PRO A 195 13.60 -7.20 10.03
C PRO A 195 13.18 -8.22 8.95
N SER A 196 11.86 -8.35 8.73
CA SER A 196 11.35 -9.03 7.54
C SER A 196 11.81 -8.34 6.25
N ILE A 197 11.83 -9.08 5.14
CA ILE A 197 12.17 -8.50 3.83
C ILE A 197 11.13 -7.42 3.48
N GLY A 198 11.58 -6.19 3.25
CA GLY A 198 10.77 -4.98 3.07
C GLY A 198 10.73 -4.05 4.29
N GLY A 199 11.14 -4.54 5.46
CA GLY A 199 11.22 -3.75 6.70
C GLY A 199 12.38 -2.76 6.72
N THR A 200 12.34 -1.83 7.68
CA THR A 200 13.39 -0.82 7.88
C THR A 200 14.69 -1.48 8.32
N TRP A 201 15.78 -1.15 7.63
CA TRP A 201 17.11 -1.65 7.94
C TRP A 201 17.48 -1.27 9.38
N VAL A 202 17.90 -2.28 10.15
CA VAL A 202 18.37 -2.10 11.53
C VAL A 202 19.87 -2.39 11.56
N GLY A 203 20.61 -1.50 12.23
CA GLY A 203 22.05 -1.60 12.39
C GLY A 203 22.84 -0.69 11.44
N PRO A 204 24.19 -0.80 11.44
CA PRO A 204 25.04 0.01 10.58
C PRO A 204 24.77 -0.28 9.10
N ILE A 205 24.83 0.76 8.27
CA ILE A 205 24.71 0.64 6.81
C ILE A 205 26.12 0.53 6.23
N PRO A 206 26.48 -0.57 5.55
CA PRO A 206 27.77 -0.69 4.88
C PRO A 206 28.03 0.47 3.92
N GLU A 207 29.26 0.97 3.83
CA GLU A 207 29.59 2.10 2.93
C GLU A 207 29.64 1.69 1.46
N LEU A 208 30.03 0.45 1.17
CA LEU A 208 30.20 -0.05 -0.19
C LEU A 208 28.85 -0.13 -0.93
N ARG A 209 28.76 0.58 -2.05
CA ARG A 209 27.59 0.60 -2.95
C ARG A 209 27.86 -0.24 -4.19
N TYR A 210 27.17 -1.39 -4.26
CA TYR A 210 27.11 -2.21 -5.46
C TYR A 210 26.22 -1.54 -6.50
N ARG A 211 26.60 -1.64 -7.77
CA ARG A 211 25.90 -1.00 -8.87
C ARG A 211 25.18 -2.02 -9.73
N MET A 212 23.99 -1.66 -10.16
CA MET A 212 23.30 -2.40 -11.22
C MET A 212 23.84 -2.02 -12.59
N THR A 213 24.18 -3.03 -13.38
CA THR A 213 24.52 -2.87 -14.79
C THR A 213 23.25 -2.80 -15.65
N ARG A 214 23.37 -2.31 -16.88
CA ARG A 214 22.25 -2.33 -17.85
C ARG A 214 21.78 -3.73 -18.22
N ALA A 215 22.64 -4.73 -18.05
CA ALA A 215 22.33 -6.13 -18.32
C ALA A 215 21.58 -6.83 -17.16
N GLY A 216 21.28 -6.11 -16.07
CA GLY A 216 20.61 -6.67 -14.90
C GLY A 216 21.53 -7.40 -13.94
N ASP A 217 22.85 -7.28 -14.08
CA ASP A 217 23.83 -7.80 -13.12
C ASP A 217 24.09 -6.79 -12.00
N VAL A 218 24.46 -7.28 -10.82
CA VAL A 218 24.87 -6.47 -9.67
C VAL A 218 26.37 -6.68 -9.50
N VAL A 219 27.15 -5.59 -9.53
CA VAL A 219 28.61 -5.65 -9.57
C VAL A 219 29.26 -4.76 -8.52
N HIS A 220 30.43 -5.17 -8.06
CA HIS A 220 31.30 -4.32 -7.27
C HIS A 220 31.75 -3.09 -8.11
N PRO A 221 31.67 -1.85 -7.60
CA PRO A 221 31.87 -0.64 -8.39
C PRO A 221 33.30 -0.48 -8.94
N GLU A 222 34.30 -1.03 -8.24
CA GLU A 222 35.72 -0.93 -8.64
C GLU A 222 36.21 -2.15 -9.44
N THR A 223 36.02 -3.37 -8.94
CA THR A 223 36.51 -4.60 -9.58
C THR A 223 35.63 -5.07 -10.74
N MET A 224 34.39 -4.58 -10.83
CA MET A 224 33.36 -5.04 -11.76
C MET A 224 33.01 -6.53 -11.61
N GLU A 225 33.38 -7.15 -10.49
CA GLU A 225 33.02 -8.53 -10.19
C GLU A 225 31.53 -8.64 -9.87
N SER A 226 30.87 -9.61 -10.51
CA SER A 226 29.47 -9.95 -10.25
C SER A 226 29.29 -10.58 -8.87
N VAL A 227 28.21 -10.23 -8.19
CA VAL A 227 27.77 -10.95 -6.99
C VAL A 227 27.00 -12.23 -7.30
N GLY A 228 26.65 -12.50 -8.55
CA GLY A 228 25.90 -13.69 -8.96
C GLY A 228 26.45 -15.01 -8.42
N PRO A 229 27.77 -15.29 -8.46
CA PRO A 229 28.34 -16.51 -7.88
C PRO A 229 28.16 -16.68 -6.37
N ARG A 230 27.82 -15.60 -5.64
CA ARG A 230 27.56 -15.61 -4.19
C ARG A 230 26.08 -15.81 -3.87
N VAL A 231 25.20 -15.78 -4.86
CA VAL A 231 23.76 -15.88 -4.67
C VAL A 231 23.30 -17.33 -4.70
N THR A 232 22.56 -17.73 -3.66
CA THR A 232 21.87 -19.01 -3.60
C THR A 232 20.50 -18.89 -4.26
N GLY A 233 20.21 -19.80 -5.19
CA GLY A 233 18.94 -19.84 -5.94
C GLY A 233 19.06 -19.23 -7.34
N ASP A 234 17.93 -18.83 -7.92
CA ASP A 234 17.91 -18.12 -9.19
C ASP A 234 18.35 -16.66 -8.97
N PHE A 235 19.48 -16.29 -9.58
CA PHE A 235 20.04 -14.95 -9.48
C PHE A 235 19.14 -13.88 -10.10
N ALA A 236 18.55 -14.17 -11.26
CA ALA A 236 17.72 -13.21 -11.97
C ALA A 236 16.45 -12.91 -11.19
N ASP A 237 15.82 -13.93 -10.59
CA ASP A 237 14.63 -13.77 -9.76
C ASP A 237 14.91 -12.92 -8.51
N LYS A 238 16.05 -13.13 -7.85
CA LYS A 238 16.45 -12.36 -6.67
C LYS A 238 16.75 -10.91 -7.01
N VAL A 239 17.55 -10.66 -8.04
CA VAL A 239 17.85 -9.29 -8.46
C VAL A 239 16.58 -8.58 -8.92
N ARG A 240 15.67 -9.24 -9.64
CA ARG A 240 14.34 -8.68 -9.95
C ARG A 240 13.62 -8.26 -8.68
N ALA A 241 13.49 -9.16 -7.70
CA ALA A 241 12.75 -8.87 -6.47
C ALA A 241 13.34 -7.69 -5.67
N TRP A 242 14.67 -7.59 -5.59
CA TRP A 242 15.36 -6.48 -4.91
C TRP A 242 15.17 -5.13 -5.60
N THR A 243 14.99 -5.14 -6.92
CA THR A 243 15.10 -3.94 -7.76
C THR A 243 13.76 -3.50 -8.34
N ALA A 244 12.72 -4.32 -8.23
CA ALA A 244 11.34 -4.00 -8.60
C ALA A 244 10.78 -2.76 -7.88
N VAL A 245 11.36 -2.39 -6.72
CA VAL A 245 11.03 -1.16 -5.97
C VAL A 245 11.89 0.05 -6.30
N GLU A 246 12.71 -0.05 -7.36
CA GLU A 246 13.61 1.01 -7.83
C GLU A 246 14.41 1.69 -6.71
N PRO A 247 15.32 0.96 -6.03
CA PRO A 247 16.16 1.54 -4.98
C PRO A 247 16.87 2.81 -5.47
N ARG A 248 16.95 3.82 -4.60
CA ARG A 248 17.51 5.13 -4.92
C ARG A 248 18.92 4.98 -5.51
N GLY A 249 19.13 5.62 -6.66
CA GLY A 249 20.41 5.55 -7.37
C GLY A 249 20.70 4.20 -8.06
N ARG A 250 19.81 3.22 -7.97
CA ARG A 250 20.04 1.82 -8.38
C ARG A 250 21.29 1.24 -7.72
N GLU A 251 21.51 1.64 -6.47
CA GLU A 251 22.62 1.19 -5.63
C GLU A 251 22.08 0.27 -4.53
N LEU A 252 22.83 -0.79 -4.28
CA LEU A 252 22.56 -1.76 -3.22
C LEU A 252 23.77 -1.81 -2.28
N TRP A 253 23.55 -2.17 -1.02
CA TRP A 253 24.62 -2.60 -0.15
C TRP A 253 24.41 -4.04 0.26
N ILE A 254 25.52 -4.68 0.62
CA ILE A 254 25.55 -6.07 1.05
C ILE A 254 26.33 -6.10 2.34
N ASP A 255 25.68 -6.55 3.41
CA ASP A 255 26.31 -6.72 4.70
C ASP A 255 27.03 -8.08 4.80
N THR A 256 27.81 -8.25 5.87
CA THR A 256 28.67 -9.41 6.13
C THR A 256 27.92 -10.73 6.23
N ASP A 257 26.67 -10.70 6.68
CA ASP A 257 25.74 -11.85 6.73
C ASP A 257 25.07 -12.14 5.37
N GLY A 258 25.37 -11.33 4.34
CA GLY A 258 24.77 -11.44 3.02
C GLY A 258 23.40 -10.77 2.90
N ALA A 259 22.93 -10.03 3.91
CA ALA A 259 21.75 -9.20 3.79
C ALA A 259 21.96 -8.10 2.75
N VAL A 260 21.00 -7.94 1.85
CA VAL A 260 21.00 -6.95 0.77
C VAL A 260 20.06 -5.84 1.16
N GLY A 261 20.56 -4.61 1.22
CA GLY A 261 19.75 -3.43 1.51
C GLY A 261 19.85 -2.38 0.41
N GLY A 262 18.89 -1.45 0.44
CA GLY A 262 18.80 -0.32 -0.47
C GLY A 262 17.95 0.79 0.14
N PHE A 263 18.11 2.02 -0.35
CA PHE A 263 17.26 3.13 0.05
C PHE A 263 15.98 3.13 -0.79
N ILE A 264 14.83 3.08 -0.14
CA ILE A 264 13.53 3.32 -0.77
C ILE A 264 13.09 4.71 -0.33
N GLY A 265 13.24 5.68 -1.24
CA GLY A 265 13.19 7.10 -0.90
C GLY A 265 14.34 7.48 0.04
N ALA A 266 14.03 7.98 1.23
CA ALA A 266 14.98 8.31 2.29
C ALA A 266 15.20 7.17 3.30
N THR A 267 14.36 6.14 3.31
CA THR A 267 14.40 5.07 4.32
C THR A 267 15.29 3.90 3.86
N PRO A 268 16.27 3.47 4.66
CA PRO A 268 17.01 2.26 4.36
C PRO A 268 16.13 1.03 4.62
N ARG A 269 16.05 0.11 3.66
CA ARG A 269 15.21 -1.10 3.75
C ARG A 269 16.02 -2.36 3.50
N LEU A 270 15.63 -3.44 4.17
CA LEU A 270 16.08 -4.79 3.83
C LEU A 270 15.38 -5.24 2.54
N LEU A 271 16.14 -5.51 1.49
CA LEU A 271 15.60 -5.90 0.19
C LEU A 271 15.64 -7.41 -0.03
N GLY A 272 16.53 -8.13 0.66
CA GLY A 272 16.64 -9.58 0.58
C GLY A 272 17.98 -10.10 1.08
N TYR A 273 18.38 -11.29 0.60
CA TYR A 273 19.63 -11.95 1.00
C TYR A 273 20.34 -12.59 -0.19
N LEU A 274 21.67 -12.57 -0.19
CA LEU A 274 22.46 -13.41 -1.10
C LEU A 274 22.17 -14.91 -0.85
N GLY A 275 22.18 -15.29 0.43
CA GLY A 275 21.82 -16.64 0.90
C GLY A 275 20.30 -16.89 0.89
N PRO A 276 19.83 -18.05 1.39
CA PRO A 276 18.41 -18.35 1.47
C PRO A 276 17.61 -17.26 2.22
N ASP A 277 16.39 -16.99 1.77
CA ASP A 277 15.51 -16.06 2.48
C ASP A 277 15.07 -16.66 3.83
N PRO A 278 14.87 -15.84 4.88
CA PRO A 278 14.34 -16.30 6.16
C PRO A 278 12.98 -16.98 6.01
N ALA A 279 12.75 -18.04 6.78
CA ALA A 279 11.46 -18.71 6.83
C ALA A 279 10.52 -17.99 7.81
N GLY A 280 9.22 -17.98 7.51
CA GLY A 280 8.18 -17.53 8.44
C GLY A 280 7.52 -16.19 8.10
N ASP A 281 8.08 -15.41 7.17
CA ASP A 281 7.45 -14.18 6.71
C ASP A 281 6.15 -14.47 5.96
N ILE A 282 5.06 -13.80 6.35
CA ILE A 282 3.75 -13.90 5.68
C ILE A 282 3.85 -13.32 4.27
N ALA A 283 4.48 -12.16 4.09
CA ALA A 283 4.87 -11.70 2.77
C ALA A 283 6.23 -11.03 2.80
N ARG A 284 7.02 -11.31 1.75
CA ARG A 284 8.35 -10.74 1.55
C ARG A 284 8.29 -9.61 0.54
N GLY A 285 9.07 -8.57 0.78
CA GLY A 285 9.23 -7.44 -0.12
C GLY A 285 8.04 -6.49 -0.04
N PHE A 286 7.67 -5.92 -1.19
CA PHE A 286 6.73 -4.82 -1.25
C PHE A 286 5.56 -5.19 -2.14
N PHE A 287 4.36 -4.68 -1.85
CA PHE A 287 3.23 -4.90 -2.75
C PHE A 287 3.46 -4.26 -4.12
N THR A 288 3.11 -5.01 -5.15
CA THR A 288 2.97 -4.50 -6.51
C THR A 288 1.74 -3.58 -6.60
N PRO A 289 1.68 -2.66 -7.57
CA PRO A 289 0.56 -1.74 -7.72
C PRO A 289 -0.72 -2.41 -8.23
N HIS A 290 -0.64 -3.68 -8.64
CA HIS A 290 -1.74 -4.42 -9.24
C HIS A 290 -2.66 -5.03 -8.19
N PHE A 291 -3.94 -5.12 -8.54
CA PHE A 291 -4.96 -5.76 -7.71
C PHE A 291 -5.62 -6.86 -8.50
N TYR A 292 -5.92 -7.97 -7.82
CA TYR A 292 -6.56 -9.10 -8.46
C TYR A 292 -7.78 -9.54 -7.66
N ALA A 293 -8.68 -10.27 -8.30
CA ALA A 293 -9.78 -10.95 -7.64
C ALA A 293 -9.83 -12.40 -8.10
N VAL A 294 -10.31 -13.28 -7.22
CA VAL A 294 -10.71 -14.63 -7.59
C VAL A 294 -11.97 -14.53 -8.45
N ASP A 295 -11.98 -15.20 -9.60
CA ASP A 295 -13.15 -15.39 -10.46
C ASP A 295 -13.26 -16.88 -10.80
N GLY A 296 -14.09 -17.60 -10.04
CA GLY A 296 -14.21 -19.05 -10.13
C GLY A 296 -12.89 -19.79 -9.83
N ASP A 297 -12.33 -20.47 -10.84
CA ASP A 297 -11.04 -21.18 -10.77
C ASP A 297 -9.86 -20.37 -11.35
N GLU A 298 -10.09 -19.08 -11.63
CA GLU A 298 -9.14 -18.15 -12.20
C GLU A 298 -8.87 -16.98 -11.25
N VAL A 299 -7.78 -16.27 -11.55
CA VAL A 299 -7.49 -14.95 -10.99
C VAL A 299 -7.66 -13.94 -12.11
N ALA A 300 -8.43 -12.90 -11.86
CA ALA A 300 -8.62 -11.76 -12.76
C ALA A 300 -7.78 -10.56 -12.29
N ASP A 301 -6.99 -9.96 -13.19
CA ASP A 301 -6.42 -8.65 -12.97
C ASP A 301 -7.52 -7.58 -13.05
N LEU A 302 -7.67 -6.80 -11.99
CA LEU A 302 -8.72 -5.79 -11.88
C LEU A 302 -8.42 -4.50 -12.66
N ASP A 303 -7.22 -4.35 -13.21
CA ASP A 303 -6.87 -3.23 -14.07
C ASP A 303 -7.10 -3.55 -15.55
N SER A 304 -6.59 -4.69 -16.03
CA SER A 304 -6.73 -5.09 -17.45
C SER A 304 -7.96 -5.96 -17.75
N GLY A 305 -8.50 -6.67 -16.76
CA GLY A 305 -9.51 -7.72 -16.96
C GLY A 305 -8.93 -9.01 -17.54
N GLU A 306 -7.61 -9.16 -17.62
CA GLU A 306 -6.97 -10.43 -18.02
C GLU A 306 -7.21 -11.49 -16.94
N HIS A 307 -7.43 -12.73 -17.37
CA HIS A 307 -7.66 -13.87 -16.49
C HIS A 307 -6.53 -14.89 -16.62
N ARG A 308 -6.18 -15.53 -15.50
CA ARG A 308 -5.20 -16.60 -15.47
C ARG A 308 -5.67 -17.71 -14.53
N LYS A 309 -5.66 -18.95 -15.04
CA LYS A 309 -5.88 -20.15 -14.22
C LYS A 309 -4.75 -20.33 -13.22
N THR A 310 -5.09 -20.47 -11.95
CA THR A 310 -4.13 -20.78 -10.89
C THR A 310 -4.69 -21.86 -9.98
N PRO A 311 -3.91 -22.90 -9.62
CA PRO A 311 -4.43 -23.99 -8.79
C PRO A 311 -4.94 -23.54 -7.41
N PHE A 312 -4.33 -22.49 -6.84
CA PHE A 312 -4.69 -21.99 -5.51
C PHE A 312 -6.03 -21.24 -5.48
N ALA A 313 -6.53 -20.74 -6.63
CA ALA A 313 -7.80 -20.02 -6.69
C ALA A 313 -9.00 -20.89 -6.29
N GLN A 314 -8.94 -22.20 -6.56
CA GLN A 314 -10.02 -23.16 -6.26
C GLN A 314 -10.36 -23.26 -4.77
N GLY A 315 -9.43 -22.90 -3.89
CA GLY A 315 -9.62 -22.93 -2.43
C GLY A 315 -10.15 -21.62 -1.85
N LEU A 316 -10.35 -20.58 -2.66
CA LEU A 316 -10.69 -19.24 -2.22
C LEU A 316 -12.14 -18.89 -2.56
N ALA A 317 -12.70 -17.95 -1.80
CA ALA A 317 -14.04 -17.45 -2.07
C ALA A 317 -14.04 -16.64 -3.38
N ASP A 318 -15.09 -16.81 -4.18
CA ASP A 318 -15.28 -16.02 -5.38
C ASP A 318 -15.35 -14.51 -5.05
N GLY A 319 -14.67 -13.70 -5.84
CA GLY A 319 -14.50 -12.27 -5.58
C GLY A 319 -13.53 -11.92 -4.45
N ALA A 320 -12.83 -12.89 -3.83
CA ALA A 320 -11.80 -12.60 -2.84
C ALA A 320 -10.68 -11.74 -3.44
N MET A 321 -10.30 -10.69 -2.72
CA MET A 321 -9.27 -9.75 -3.16
C MET A 321 -7.88 -10.33 -2.94
N LEU A 322 -7.04 -10.26 -3.97
CA LEU A 322 -5.65 -10.69 -3.91
C LEU A 322 -4.69 -9.53 -4.14
N ARG A 323 -3.60 -9.54 -3.40
CA ARG A 323 -2.44 -8.65 -3.56
C ARG A 323 -1.19 -9.50 -3.77
N VAL A 324 -0.21 -8.98 -4.51
CA VAL A 324 1.03 -9.72 -4.77
C VAL A 324 2.23 -8.85 -4.45
N THR A 325 3.28 -9.43 -3.85
CA THR A 325 4.53 -8.72 -3.56
C THR A 325 5.58 -8.88 -4.65
N THR A 326 6.66 -8.10 -4.59
CA THR A 326 7.82 -8.20 -5.51
C THR A 326 8.53 -9.56 -5.45
N TYR A 327 8.30 -10.32 -4.39
CA TYR A 327 8.76 -11.71 -4.24
C TYR A 327 7.78 -12.75 -4.79
N GLY A 328 6.66 -12.30 -5.36
CA GLY A 328 5.61 -13.17 -5.87
C GLY A 328 4.78 -13.84 -4.79
N ASP A 329 4.86 -13.39 -3.53
CA ASP A 329 3.93 -13.89 -2.51
C ASP A 329 2.54 -13.36 -2.84
N VAL A 330 1.55 -14.26 -2.98
CA VAL A 330 0.15 -13.95 -3.26
C VAL A 330 -0.63 -13.99 -1.97
N LEU A 331 -1.29 -12.88 -1.65
CA LEU A 331 -1.94 -12.64 -0.38
C LEU A 331 -3.44 -12.47 -0.61
N ALA A 332 -4.25 -13.28 0.05
CA ALA A 332 -5.67 -13.01 0.17
C ALA A 332 -5.91 -11.95 1.25
N VAL A 333 -6.63 -10.89 0.88
CA VAL A 333 -6.94 -9.75 1.76
C VAL A 333 -8.40 -9.87 2.18
N GLY A 334 -8.63 -10.40 3.38
CA GLY A 334 -9.96 -10.58 3.95
C GLY A 334 -10.47 -9.36 4.72
N ASP A 335 -11.78 -9.32 4.96
CA ASP A 335 -12.46 -8.24 5.71
C ASP A 335 -12.47 -8.43 7.24
N ALA A 336 -12.25 -9.66 7.71
CA ALA A 336 -12.39 -10.05 9.12
C ALA A 336 -11.15 -10.76 9.72
N ASP A 337 -10.40 -11.53 8.92
CA ASP A 337 -9.36 -12.45 9.41
C ASP A 337 -7.92 -12.01 9.08
N GLY A 338 -7.74 -10.80 8.55
CA GLY A 338 -6.43 -10.25 8.19
C GLY A 338 -5.94 -10.69 6.81
N VAL A 339 -4.63 -10.72 6.64
CA VAL A 339 -3.95 -11.04 5.37
C VAL A 339 -3.31 -12.42 5.49
N GLU A 340 -3.55 -13.30 4.52
CA GLU A 340 -2.98 -14.66 4.47
C GLU A 340 -2.25 -14.90 3.15
N ARG A 341 -1.06 -15.53 3.21
CA ARG A 341 -0.37 -15.99 2.00
C ARG A 341 -0.95 -17.30 1.51
N VAL A 342 -1.53 -17.25 0.31
CA VAL A 342 -2.21 -18.38 -0.33
C VAL A 342 -1.34 -19.07 -1.37
N ALA A 343 -0.32 -18.39 -1.91
CA ALA A 343 0.65 -18.96 -2.84
C ALA A 343 1.94 -18.12 -2.91
N THR A 344 2.95 -18.67 -3.59
CA THR A 344 4.08 -17.91 -4.12
C THR A 344 4.18 -18.24 -5.60
N VAL A 345 4.34 -17.22 -6.46
CA VAL A 345 4.38 -17.34 -7.91
C VAL A 345 5.65 -16.74 -8.48
N THR A 346 6.10 -17.23 -9.63
CA THR A 346 7.21 -16.62 -10.39
C THR A 346 6.72 -15.64 -11.46
N ALA A 347 7.62 -14.83 -12.03
CA ALA A 347 7.28 -13.91 -13.12
C ALA A 347 6.73 -14.62 -14.38
N VAL A 348 7.08 -15.89 -14.59
CA VAL A 348 6.57 -16.71 -15.70
C VAL A 348 5.16 -17.23 -15.38
N GLU A 349 4.93 -17.62 -14.12
CA GLU A 349 3.66 -18.14 -13.63
C GLU A 349 2.63 -17.05 -13.30
N TRP A 350 3.05 -15.78 -13.30
CA TRP A 350 2.16 -14.63 -13.09
C TRP A 350 1.91 -13.78 -14.35
N PHE A 351 1.06 -12.77 -14.21
CA PHE A 351 0.75 -11.82 -15.28
C PHE A 351 2.03 -11.13 -15.79
N PRO A 352 2.29 -11.11 -17.11
CA PRO A 352 3.52 -10.58 -17.66
C PRO A 352 3.80 -9.12 -17.25
N GLY A 353 4.98 -8.87 -16.68
CA GLY A 353 5.41 -7.53 -16.27
C GLY A 353 4.88 -7.05 -14.91
N HIS A 354 4.06 -7.86 -14.21
CA HIS A 354 3.47 -7.44 -12.94
C HIS A 354 4.39 -7.65 -11.71
N LEU A 355 5.49 -8.42 -11.85
CA LEU A 355 6.45 -8.71 -10.78
C LEU A 355 7.80 -8.01 -10.93
N GLY A 356 7.93 -7.08 -11.89
CA GLY A 356 9.17 -6.40 -12.25
C GLY A 356 9.62 -6.68 -13.68
#